data_AF-X1L2D4-F1
#
_entry.id   AF-X1L2D4-F1
#
_cell.length_a   1.000
_cell.length_b   1.000
_cell.length_c   1.000
_cell.angle_alpha   90.00
_cell.angle_beta   90.00
_cell.angle_gamma   90.00
#
_symmetry.space_group_name_H-M   'P 1'
#
loop_
_entity.id
_entity.type
_entity.pdbx_description
1 polymer ?
#
loop_
_entity_poly.entity_id
_entity_poly.type
_entity_poly.pdbx_seq_one_letter_code
_entity_poly.pdbx_strand_id
1 'polypeptide(L)' 'MRYHDEEWGAPVHDDIKHFEFLLLESAQAGLSWKTVLMKRAHYREAYSNFDPAVVAKYDEEKVEELLENNSLE' A
#
# COMPACT_ATOMS: atom_id res chain seq x y z
N MET A 1 10.91 -8.20 -12.84
CA MET A 1 12.30 -8.56 -12.56
C MET A 1 12.75 -7.84 -11.30
N ARG A 2 13.05 -6.53 -11.32
CA ARG A 2 13.56 -5.82 -10.13
C ARG A 2 12.87 -6.14 -8.79
N TYR A 3 11.54 -6.03 -8.69
CA TYR A 3 10.81 -6.39 -7.46
C TYR A 3 11.06 -7.83 -6.99
N HIS A 4 11.01 -8.79 -7.92
CA HIS A 4 11.25 -10.20 -7.61
C HIS A 4 12.69 -10.41 -7.12
N ASP A 5 13.65 -9.76 -7.76
CA ASP A 5 15.08 -9.99 -7.51
C ASP A 5 15.59 -9.27 -6.25
N GLU A 6 14.98 -8.14 -5.88
CA GLU A 6 15.47 -7.27 -4.80
C GLU A 6 14.57 -7.26 -3.56
N GLU A 7 13.27 -7.54 -3.70
CA GLU A 7 12.30 -7.37 -2.61
C GLU A 7 11.55 -8.65 -2.24
N TRP A 8 11.21 -9.48 -3.22
CA TRP A 8 10.38 -10.67 -2.97
C TRP A 8 11.17 -11.79 -2.27
N GLY A 9 10.64 -12.28 -1.15
CA GLY A 9 11.27 -13.34 -0.35
C GLY A 9 12.49 -12.89 0.47
N ALA A 10 12.90 -11.62 0.37
CA ALA A 10 13.92 -11.05 1.24
C ALA A 10 13.35 -10.86 2.66
N PRO A 11 14.08 -11.26 3.72
CA PRO A 11 13.65 -10.98 5.09
C PRO A 11 13.50 -9.48 5.34
N VAL A 12 12.40 -9.09 5.95
CA VAL A 12 12.11 -7.71 6.37
C VAL A 12 11.91 -7.71 7.89
N HIS A 13 12.43 -6.66 8.54
CA HIS A 13 12.31 -6.44 9.98
C HIS A 13 11.83 -5.01 10.30
N ASP A 14 11.40 -4.29 9.27
CA ASP A 14 10.86 -2.93 9.37
C ASP A 14 9.32 -3.03 9.38
N ASP A 15 8.71 -2.53 10.45
CA ASP A 15 7.26 -2.62 10.66
C ASP A 15 6.44 -1.80 9.66
N ILE A 16 6.97 -0.65 9.21
CA ILE A 16 6.31 0.18 8.18
C ILE A 16 6.31 -0.59 6.86
N LYS A 17 7.43 -1.21 6.51
CA LYS A 17 7.54 -2.03 5.29
C LYS A 17 6.65 -3.28 5.36
N HIS A 18 6.52 -3.90 6.53
CA HIS A 18 5.56 -5.00 6.72
C HIS A 18 4.11 -4.55 6.52
N PHE A 19 3.73 -3.42 7.11
CA PHE A 19 2.38 -2.87 6.95
C PHE A 19 2.09 -2.50 5.49
N GLU A 20 3.05 -1.88 4.80
CA GLU A 20 2.98 -1.61 3.35
C GLU A 20 2.64 -2.88 2.58
N PHE A 21 3.37 -3.98 2.79
CA PHE A 21 3.09 -5.23 2.07
C PHE A 21 1.74 -5.84 2.41
N LEU A 22 1.35 -5.87 3.69
CA LEU A 22 0.03 -6.40 4.09
C LEU A 22 -1.11 -5.64 3.41
N LEU A 23 -1.00 -4.33 3.32
CA LEU A 23 -1.99 -3.48 2.66
C LEU A 23 -2.03 -3.73 1.15
N LEU A 24 -0.86 -3.76 0.48
CA LEU A 24 -0.77 -3.98 -0.96
C LEU A 24 -1.28 -5.36 -1.37
N GLU A 25 -1.02 -6.41 -0.58
CA GLU A 25 -1.54 -7.77 -0.82
C GLU A 25 -3.08 -7.80 -0.72
N SER A 26 -3.66 -7.05 0.22
CA SER A 26 -5.12 -6.91 0.35
C SER A 26 -5.74 -6.23 -0.88
N ALA A 27 -5.04 -5.24 -1.44
CA ALA A 27 -5.45 -4.53 -2.66
C ALA A 27 -5.30 -5.38 -3.95
N GLN A 28 -4.64 -6.53 -3.90
CA GLN A 28 -4.48 -7.41 -5.06
C GLN A 28 -5.79 -8.15 -5.44
N ALA A 29 -6.86 -8.08 -4.65
CA ALA A 29 -8.11 -8.77 -4.94
C ALA A 29 -8.65 -8.45 -6.34
N GLY A 30 -8.50 -9.40 -7.28
CA GLY A 30 -8.94 -9.25 -8.68
C GLY A 30 -7.96 -8.52 -9.62
N LEU A 31 -6.79 -8.08 -9.12
CA LEU A 31 -5.77 -7.39 -9.90
C LEU A 31 -4.48 -8.22 -10.03
N SER A 32 -3.67 -7.91 -11.05
CA SER A 32 -2.32 -8.46 -11.13
C SER A 32 -1.40 -7.77 -10.12
N TRP A 33 -0.45 -8.49 -9.52
CA TRP A 33 0.56 -7.88 -8.63
C TRP A 33 1.35 -6.76 -9.32
N LYS A 34 1.58 -6.88 -10.62
CA LYS A 34 2.19 -5.80 -11.42
C LYS A 34 1.34 -4.52 -11.38
N THR A 35 0.02 -4.63 -11.46
CA THR A 35 -0.91 -3.49 -11.34
C THR A 35 -0.77 -2.82 -9.98
N VAL A 36 -0.74 -3.60 -8.91
CA VAL A 36 -0.56 -3.10 -7.54
C VAL A 36 0.78 -2.38 -7.40
N LEU A 37 1.87 -2.99 -7.86
CA LEU A 37 3.20 -2.37 -7.81
C LEU A 37 3.31 -1.06 -8.61
N MET A 38 2.62 -0.95 -9.75
CA MET A 38 2.58 0.31 -10.52
C MET A 38 1.90 1.44 -9.74
N LYS A 39 0.92 1.12 -8.88
CA LYS A 39 0.20 2.08 -8.03
C LYS A 39 0.86 2.30 -6.66
N ARG A 40 1.92 1.57 -6.31
CA ARG A 40 2.56 1.60 -4.98
C ARG A 40 2.91 3.02 -4.51
N ALA A 41 3.30 3.91 -5.43
CA ALA A 41 3.56 5.31 -5.10
C ALA A 41 2.29 6.07 -4.66
N HIS A 42 1.16 5.86 -5.33
CA HIS A 42 -0.12 6.47 -4.94
C HIS A 42 -0.60 5.91 -3.60
N TYR A 43 -0.46 4.60 -3.36
CA TYR A 43 -0.74 4.01 -2.04
C TYR A 43 0.13 4.63 -0.95
N ARG A 44 1.41 4.90 -1.23
CA ARG A 44 2.30 5.54 -0.26
C ARG A 44 1.79 6.94 0.15
N GLU A 45 1.31 7.72 -0.80
CA GLU A 45 0.75 9.05 -0.54
C GLU A 45 -0.59 8.95 0.21
N ALA A 46 -1.50 8.09 -0.26
CA ALA A 46 -2.82 7.86 0.33
C ALA A 46 -2.75 7.40 1.80
N TYR A 47 -1.80 6.52 2.12
CA TYR A 47 -1.67 5.90 3.44
C TYR A 47 -0.53 6.50 4.28
N SER A 48 -0.22 7.79 4.10
CA SER A 48 0.74 8.53 4.94
C SER A 48 2.09 7.82 5.10
N ASN A 49 2.69 7.40 3.98
CA ASN A 49 3.91 6.59 3.93
C ASN A 49 3.82 5.24 4.67
N PHE A 50 2.61 4.70 4.80
CA PHE A 50 2.33 3.45 5.51
C PHE A 50 2.66 3.48 7.01
N ASP A 51 2.65 4.66 7.65
CA ASP A 51 2.78 4.75 9.11
C ASP A 51 1.48 4.23 9.79
N PRO A 52 1.51 3.07 10.48
CA PRO A 52 0.31 2.49 11.07
C PRO A 52 -0.30 3.36 12.15
N ALA A 53 0.50 4.15 12.86
CA ALA A 53 0.02 5.03 13.93
C ALA A 53 -0.72 6.26 13.39
N VAL A 54 -0.43 6.66 12.14
CA VAL A 54 -1.16 7.71 11.43
C VAL A 54 -2.41 7.13 10.77
N VAL A 55 -2.27 6.02 10.04
CA VAL A 55 -3.39 5.39 9.32
C VAL A 55 -4.48 4.93 10.29
N ALA A 56 -4.13 4.43 11.48
CA ALA A 56 -5.11 4.04 12.50
C ALA A 56 -5.96 5.21 13.04
N LYS A 57 -5.57 6.46 12.77
CA LYS A 57 -6.31 7.67 13.16
C LYS A 57 -7.17 8.24 12.03
N TYR A 58 -7.17 7.62 10.85
CA TYR A 58 -8.05 8.03 9.77
C TYR A 58 -9.50 7.93 10.23
N ASP A 59 -10.25 8.99 10.00
CA ASP A 59 -11.67 9.12 10.32
C ASP A 59 -12.51 8.97 9.05
N GLU A 60 -13.82 9.19 9.19
CA GLU A 60 -14.78 9.03 8.10
C GLU A 60 -14.49 10.00 6.93
N GLU A 61 -14.13 11.25 7.22
CA GLU A 61 -13.74 12.23 6.20
C GLU A 61 -12.53 11.76 5.40
N LYS A 62 -11.51 11.21 6.08
CA LYS A 62 -10.35 10.66 5.39
C LYS A 62 -10.70 9.44 4.54
N VAL A 63 -11.62 8.59 5.00
CA VAL A 63 -12.09 7.43 4.22
C VAL A 63 -12.85 7.89 2.97
N GLU A 64 -13.72 8.89 3.08
CA GLU A 64 -14.43 9.48 1.95
C GLU A 64 -13.46 10.08 0.91
N GLU A 65 -12.46 10.84 1.37
CA GLU A 65 -11.41 11.40 0.50
C GLU A 65 -10.67 10.29 -0.28
N LEU A 66 -10.37 9.16 0.38
CA LEU A 66 -9.69 8.04 -0.24
C LEU A 66 -10.57 7.29 -1.25
N LEU A 67 -11.88 7.21 -1.02
CA LEU A 67 -12.83 6.60 -1.95
C LEU A 67 -13.00 7.43 -3.24
N GLU A 68 -12.91 8.75 -3.15
CA GLU A 68 -12.94 9.64 -4.32
C GLU A 68 -11.63 9.64 -5.11
N ASN A 69 -10.57 9.04 -4.58
CA ASN A 69 -9.26 9.01 -5.20
C ASN A 69 -9.14 7.91 -6.28
N ASN A 70 -9.50 8.28 -7.51
CA ASN A 70 -9.40 7.42 -8.71
C ASN A 70 -7.98 6.92 -9.03
N SER A 71 -6.92 7.43 -8.38
CA SER A 71 -5.56 6.92 -8.60
C SER A 71 -5.28 5.57 -7.91
N LEU A 72 -6.19 5.14 -7.02
CA LEU A 72 -6.17 3.85 -6.34
C LEU A 72 -6.96 2.75 -7.10
N GLU A 73 -7.98 3.12 -7.90
CA GLU A 73 -8.76 2.24 -8.80
C GLU A 73 -8.00 1.71 -10.01
#